data_AF-A0A660QU49-F1
#
_entry.id   AF-A0A660QU49-F1
#
_cell.length_a   1.000
_cell.length_b   1.000
_cell.length_c   1.000
_cell.angle_alpha   90.00
_cell.angle_beta   90.00
_cell.angle_gamma   90.00
#
_symmetry.space_group_name_H-M   'P 1'
#
loop_
_entity.id
_entity.type
_entity.pdbx_description
1 polymer ?
#
loop_
_entity_poly.entity_id
_entity_poly.type
_entity_poly.pdbx_seq_one_letter_code
_entity_poly.pdbx_strand_id
1 'polypeptide(L)'
;MSAASRQEDLSGSEGIYESFSDMVLCTVIVLITLVVVLALNMVEQLNVYIEPNHFSGGASRPWLYLQAQNADYSETTSERLAIERAVFGEGDFVLVNLFSPSTALSATTVKDGQTVSAKKGHSFHGQSDLTAYSFLQLAAGIEPGSFPVDGTQTALMLPKFSHKNIALEPSEPNGYSAMPENELALKTMALAWPVYGNTLYPRRAQSDYLNARTKIYVEVLETSDDTHRIMIGHSVFTLPQDVENGRLGWLAGFSSGLTELVYLGQAWSDPAAQTNKRIAFFEQNGFAEAAADYRTFSYPGKLTTEQEWLLRRALVVRPDIPKDRLVAYVRSAEAQKEISNTIVNGGSARAFLPPLLAHRDAWNAYTAQCIQDEIDGTPPQWLMGELLEPLGFDQAVIRGLREET
;
A
#
# COMPACT_ATOMS: atom_id res chain seq x y z
N MET A 1 -76.53 -34.90 53.25
CA MET A 1 -75.38 -35.83 53.26
C MET A 1 -74.79 -35.84 51.86
N SER A 2 -73.51 -35.47 51.72
CA SER A 2 -72.56 -35.75 50.60
C SER A 2 -73.00 -35.36 49.16
N ALA A 3 -72.20 -34.79 48.27
CA ALA A 3 -70.75 -34.70 48.15
C ALA A 3 -70.39 -33.45 47.33
N ALA A 4 -69.30 -32.77 47.70
CA ALA A 4 -68.65 -31.77 46.87
C ALA A 4 -67.56 -32.49 46.04
N SER A 5 -67.72 -32.52 44.72
CA SER A 5 -66.67 -32.96 43.79
C SER A 5 -65.76 -31.78 43.46
N ARG A 6 -64.50 -31.91 43.86
CA ARG A 6 -63.37 -31.05 43.48
C ARG A 6 -63.09 -31.24 41.99
N GLN A 7 -63.04 -30.14 41.25
CA GLN A 7 -62.53 -30.08 39.90
C GLN A 7 -61.01 -29.82 40.03
N GLU A 8 -60.19 -30.80 39.69
CA GLU A 8 -58.74 -30.64 39.54
C GLU A 8 -58.46 -30.10 38.14
N ASP A 9 -57.95 -28.87 38.07
CA ASP A 9 -57.49 -28.27 36.82
C ASP A 9 -56.08 -28.80 36.47
N LEU A 10 -56.03 -29.40 35.28
CA LEU A 10 -54.83 -29.77 34.53
C LEU A 10 -54.03 -28.50 34.17
N SER A 11 -53.01 -28.15 34.94
CA SER A 11 -52.08 -27.05 34.62
C SER A 11 -50.60 -27.39 34.85
N GLY A 12 -50.27 -28.68 35.01
CA GLY A 12 -48.93 -29.12 35.41
C GLY A 12 -47.95 -29.47 34.27
N SER A 13 -48.40 -29.59 33.01
CA SER A 13 -47.55 -30.13 31.94
C SER A 13 -47.04 -29.11 30.91
N GLU A 14 -47.67 -27.94 30.75
CA GLU A 14 -47.23 -26.96 29.73
C GLU A 14 -45.85 -26.37 30.03
N GLY A 15 -45.51 -26.10 31.30
CA GLY A 15 -44.21 -25.54 31.68
C GLY A 15 -43.02 -26.50 31.58
N ILE A 16 -43.25 -27.81 31.50
CA ILE A 16 -42.18 -28.82 31.37
C ILE A 16 -41.74 -28.96 29.90
N TYR A 17 -42.69 -28.88 28.96
CA TYR A 17 -42.39 -28.96 27.53
C TYR A 17 -41.74 -27.69 26.98
N GLU A 18 -42.11 -26.50 27.47
CA GLU A 18 -41.40 -25.25 27.13
C GLU A 18 -39.95 -25.28 27.64
N SER A 19 -39.73 -25.70 28.89
CA SER A 19 -38.40 -25.87 29.49
C SER A 19 -37.51 -26.86 28.72
N PHE A 20 -38.07 -28.01 28.31
CA PHE A 20 -37.33 -29.01 27.54
C PHE A 20 -37.04 -28.53 26.11
N SER A 21 -38.00 -27.87 25.46
CA SER A 21 -37.83 -27.30 24.12
C SER A 21 -36.76 -26.21 24.10
N ASP A 22 -36.74 -25.31 25.10
CA ASP A 22 -35.70 -24.28 25.24
C ASP A 22 -34.33 -24.88 25.48
N MET A 23 -34.25 -25.93 26.31
CA MET A 23 -32.98 -26.61 26.57
C MET A 23 -32.44 -27.32 25.32
N VAL A 24 -33.31 -27.96 24.53
CA VAL A 24 -32.94 -28.57 23.24
C VAL A 24 -32.54 -27.50 22.22
N LEU A 25 -33.29 -26.41 22.11
CA LEU A 25 -32.98 -25.31 21.19
C LEU A 25 -31.63 -24.66 21.52
N CYS A 26 -31.38 -24.34 22.81
CA CYS A 26 -30.09 -23.83 23.27
C CYS A 26 -28.95 -24.80 22.96
N THR A 27 -29.16 -26.09 23.21
CA THR A 27 -28.13 -27.11 22.92
C THR A 27 -27.83 -27.18 21.43
N VAL A 28 -28.85 -27.14 20.57
CA VAL A 28 -28.72 -27.13 19.12
C VAL A 28 -28.01 -25.86 18.63
N ILE A 29 -28.38 -24.68 19.14
CA ILE A 29 -27.72 -23.41 18.78
C ILE A 29 -26.24 -23.46 19.16
N VAL A 30 -25.92 -23.93 20.37
CA VAL A 30 -24.52 -24.07 20.81
C VAL A 30 -23.77 -25.05 19.91
N LEU A 31 -24.36 -26.19 19.57
CA LEU A 31 -23.74 -27.19 18.70
C LEU A 31 -23.50 -26.65 17.29
N ILE A 32 -24.48 -25.97 16.71
CA ILE A 32 -24.33 -25.30 15.41
C ILE A 32 -23.21 -24.26 15.48
N THR A 33 -23.19 -23.44 16.53
CA THR A 33 -22.14 -22.43 16.72
C THR A 33 -20.77 -23.07 16.84
N LEU A 34 -20.65 -24.17 17.58
CA LEU A 34 -19.40 -24.91 17.77
C LEU A 34 -18.93 -25.55 16.46
N VAL A 35 -19.84 -26.13 15.67
CA VAL A 35 -19.54 -26.69 14.34
C VAL A 35 -19.12 -25.59 13.37
N VAL A 36 -19.79 -24.43 13.38
CA VAL A 36 -19.42 -23.28 12.56
C VAL A 36 -18.04 -22.76 12.95
N VAL A 37 -17.75 -22.60 14.24
CA VAL A 37 -16.43 -22.18 14.71
C VAL A 37 -15.35 -23.20 14.34
N LEU A 38 -15.63 -24.50 14.45
CA LEU A 38 -14.70 -25.55 14.05
C LEU A 38 -14.44 -25.54 12.54
N ALA A 39 -15.49 -25.35 11.73
CA ALA A 39 -15.38 -25.25 10.28
C ALA A 39 -14.58 -24.02 9.86
N LEU A 40 -14.83 -22.87 10.49
CA LEU A 40 -14.05 -21.63 10.28
C LEU A 40 -12.58 -21.84 10.65
N ASN A 41 -12.29 -22.44 11.81
CA ASN A 41 -10.93 -22.73 12.26
C ASN A 41 -10.21 -23.74 11.34
N MET A 42 -10.91 -24.77 10.84
CA MET A 42 -10.33 -25.73 9.91
C MET A 42 -10.05 -25.12 8.54
N VAL A 43 -10.92 -24.24 8.05
CA VAL A 43 -10.71 -23.46 6.82
C VAL A 43 -9.55 -22.48 7.00
N GLU A 44 -9.44 -21.81 8.14
CA GLU A 44 -8.30 -20.96 8.51
C GLU A 44 -6.98 -21.73 8.43
N GLN A 45 -6.90 -22.90 9.09
CA GLN A 45 -5.71 -23.73 9.05
C GLN A 45 -5.37 -24.21 7.64
N LEU A 46 -6.35 -24.72 6.88
CA LEU A 46 -6.14 -25.15 5.50
C LEU A 46 -5.61 -24.02 4.61
N ASN A 47 -6.12 -22.80 4.75
CA ASN A 47 -5.67 -21.67 3.95
C ASN A 47 -4.23 -21.25 4.28
N VAL A 48 -3.82 -21.30 5.55
CA VAL A 48 -2.42 -21.09 5.94
C VAL A 48 -1.50 -22.15 5.31
N TYR A 49 -1.99 -23.38 5.13
CA TYR A 49 -1.24 -24.43 4.44
C TYR A 49 -1.23 -24.28 2.90
N ILE A 50 -2.24 -23.64 2.28
CA ILE A 50 -2.34 -23.53 0.82
C ILE A 50 -1.61 -22.30 0.28
N GLU A 51 -1.57 -21.19 1.02
CA GLU A 51 -0.95 -19.92 0.58
C GLU A 51 -0.10 -19.31 1.73
N PRO A 52 1.01 -19.95 2.16
CA PRO A 52 1.77 -19.56 3.35
C PRO A 52 2.49 -18.20 3.22
N ASN A 53 2.63 -17.71 1.99
CA ASN A 53 3.28 -16.45 1.63
C ASN A 53 2.30 -15.26 1.52
N HIS A 54 1.02 -15.44 1.82
CA HIS A 54 0.02 -14.38 1.78
C HIS A 54 -0.48 -13.97 3.17
N PHE A 55 -0.60 -12.67 3.39
CA PHE A 55 -0.98 -12.08 4.67
C PHE A 55 -2.10 -11.06 4.47
N SER A 56 -3.23 -11.26 5.13
CA SER A 56 -4.38 -10.36 5.00
C SER A 56 -4.30 -9.24 6.04
N GLY A 57 -4.74 -8.05 5.66
CA GLY A 57 -4.95 -6.97 6.63
C GLY A 57 -6.14 -7.26 7.56
N GLY A 58 -6.07 -6.75 8.80
CA GLY A 58 -7.15 -6.91 9.77
C GLY A 58 -8.53 -6.38 9.35
N ALA A 59 -9.56 -6.68 10.16
CA ALA A 59 -10.97 -6.33 9.89
C ALA A 59 -11.28 -4.82 9.94
N SER A 60 -10.32 -3.98 10.34
CA SER A 60 -10.50 -2.54 10.34
C SER A 60 -10.57 -2.00 8.90
N ARG A 61 -11.29 -0.91 8.67
CA ARG A 61 -11.18 -0.15 7.42
C ARG A 61 -10.24 1.01 7.66
N PRO A 62 -8.91 0.82 7.67
CA PRO A 62 -8.02 1.94 7.69
C PRO A 62 -8.15 2.68 6.37
N TRP A 63 -7.94 3.98 6.44
CA TRP A 63 -8.04 4.86 5.29
C TRP A 63 -6.59 5.16 4.93
N LEU A 64 -6.16 4.91 3.72
CA LEU A 64 -4.96 5.56 3.24
C LEU A 64 -5.40 6.77 2.42
N TYR A 65 -4.67 7.86 2.56
CA TYR A 65 -4.85 9.05 1.78
C TYR A 65 -3.58 9.31 0.98
N LEU A 66 -3.78 9.53 -0.31
CA LEU A 66 -2.75 10.01 -1.22
C LEU A 66 -3.09 11.45 -1.57
N GLN A 67 -2.14 12.35 -1.34
CA GLN A 67 -2.21 13.74 -1.75
C GLN A 67 -1.02 14.02 -2.66
N ALA A 68 -1.23 14.77 -3.75
CA ALA A 68 -0.15 15.25 -4.59
C ALA A 68 -0.24 16.77 -4.70
N GLN A 69 0.89 17.45 -4.57
CA GLN A 69 0.97 18.91 -4.66
C GLN A 69 2.20 19.29 -5.50
N ASN A 70 2.06 20.32 -6.34
CA ASN A 70 3.21 20.95 -6.95
C ASN A 70 3.87 21.84 -5.89
N ALA A 71 5.13 21.55 -5.57
CA ALA A 71 5.84 22.24 -4.51
C ALA A 71 6.34 23.59 -5.03
N ASP A 72 5.86 24.68 -4.44
CA ASP A 72 6.47 25.99 -4.65
C ASP A 72 7.66 26.16 -3.70
N TYR A 73 8.85 25.89 -4.22
CA TYR A 73 10.10 26.06 -3.47
C TYR A 73 10.67 27.47 -3.53
N SER A 74 10.05 28.39 -4.27
CA SER A 74 10.49 29.78 -4.33
C SER A 74 10.20 30.54 -3.03
N GLU A 75 9.20 30.11 -2.25
CA GLU A 75 8.74 30.80 -1.04
C GLU A 75 9.33 30.26 0.28
N THR A 76 9.96 29.08 0.28
CA THR A 76 10.56 28.49 1.49
C THR A 76 12.04 28.83 1.60
N THR A 77 12.46 29.29 2.78
CA THR A 77 13.87 29.54 3.13
C THR A 77 14.52 28.37 3.86
N SER A 78 13.82 27.24 3.99
CA SER A 78 14.28 26.12 4.81
C SER A 78 15.56 25.49 4.28
N GLU A 79 16.54 25.32 5.18
CA GLU A 79 17.79 24.61 4.91
C GLU A 79 17.53 23.13 4.54
N ARG A 80 16.41 22.58 5.01
CA ARG A 80 15.98 21.21 4.71
C ARG A 80 15.69 20.99 3.23
N LEU A 81 15.16 22.00 2.55
CA LEU A 81 14.82 22.00 1.12
C LEU A 81 15.91 22.59 0.23
N ALA A 82 17.08 22.85 0.80
CA ALA A 82 18.15 23.49 0.07
C ALA A 82 18.67 22.60 -1.08
N ILE A 83 18.61 21.27 -0.95
CA ILE A 83 18.96 20.34 -2.03
C ILE A 83 17.90 20.36 -3.12
N GLU A 84 16.62 20.29 -2.76
CA GLU A 84 15.51 20.30 -3.71
C GLU A 84 15.58 21.55 -4.58
N ARG A 85 15.80 22.73 -3.98
CA ARG A 85 16.03 23.98 -4.72
C ARG A 85 17.30 23.96 -5.57
N ALA A 86 18.39 23.41 -5.05
CA ALA A 86 19.65 23.32 -5.77
C ALA A 86 19.57 22.37 -6.98
N VAL A 87 18.75 21.33 -6.90
CA VAL A 87 18.65 20.26 -7.90
C VAL A 87 17.53 20.53 -8.90
N PHE A 88 16.36 20.99 -8.44
CA PHE A 88 15.15 21.13 -9.27
C PHE A 88 14.84 22.58 -9.68
N GLY A 89 15.40 23.58 -9.00
CA GLY A 89 15.24 24.99 -9.34
C GLY A 89 13.79 25.45 -9.29
N GLU A 90 13.33 26.14 -10.35
CA GLU A 90 11.96 26.66 -10.53
C GLU A 90 11.06 25.72 -11.36
N GLY A 91 11.53 24.52 -11.71
CA GLY A 91 10.72 23.56 -12.48
C GLY A 91 9.59 22.94 -11.66
N ASP A 92 8.61 22.35 -12.36
CA ASP A 92 7.54 21.59 -11.71
C ASP A 92 8.12 20.49 -10.83
N PHE A 93 7.62 20.40 -9.60
CA PHE A 93 8.05 19.42 -8.63
C PHE A 93 6.86 18.85 -7.87
N VAL A 94 6.41 17.66 -8.26
CA VAL A 94 5.29 17.01 -7.59
C VAL A 94 5.78 16.24 -6.37
N LEU A 95 5.30 16.65 -5.20
CA LEU A 95 5.38 15.91 -3.95
C LEU A 95 4.16 15.02 -3.80
N VAL A 96 4.38 13.79 -3.35
CA VAL A 96 3.34 12.82 -3.02
C VAL A 96 3.39 12.54 -1.53
N ASN A 97 2.28 12.76 -0.86
CA ASN A 97 2.12 12.47 0.56
C ASN A 97 1.21 11.25 0.73
N LEU A 98 1.70 10.27 1.48
CA LEU A 98 0.96 9.10 1.92
C LEU A 98 0.69 9.22 3.41
N PHE A 99 -0.57 9.12 3.84
CA PHE A 99 -0.91 9.17 5.26
C PHE A 99 -2.11 8.29 5.63
N SER A 100 -2.04 7.65 6.79
CA SER A 100 -3.16 6.90 7.39
C SER A 100 -3.74 7.69 8.57
N PRO A 101 -5.03 8.07 8.56
CA PRO A 101 -5.62 9.03 9.48
C PRO A 101 -6.26 8.34 10.68
N SER A 102 -5.74 7.21 11.18
CA SER A 102 -6.25 6.63 12.43
C SER A 102 -6.33 7.65 13.59
N THR A 103 -5.77 8.86 13.40
CA THR A 103 -5.93 10.03 14.28
C THR A 103 -6.26 11.40 13.65
N ALA A 104 -6.69 11.58 12.38
CA ALA A 104 -6.83 12.96 11.87
C ALA A 104 -8.01 13.31 10.94
N LEU A 105 -8.87 14.20 11.47
CA LEU A 105 -9.75 15.13 10.75
C LEU A 105 -9.05 16.50 10.65
N SER A 106 -7.96 16.62 9.89
CA SER A 106 -7.27 17.91 9.72
C SER A 106 -6.91 18.16 8.26
N ALA A 107 -7.15 19.39 7.80
CA ALA A 107 -6.59 19.89 6.56
C ALA A 107 -5.06 19.90 6.63
N THR A 108 -4.39 19.64 5.52
CA THR A 108 -2.93 19.60 5.38
C THR A 108 -2.43 20.77 4.53
N THR A 109 -1.21 21.22 4.77
CA THR A 109 -0.48 22.16 3.89
C THR A 109 0.97 21.71 3.78
N VAL A 110 1.64 21.98 2.66
CA VAL A 110 3.09 21.80 2.58
C VAL A 110 3.78 23.05 3.16
N LYS A 111 4.71 22.83 4.07
CA LYS A 111 5.58 23.88 4.61
C LYS A 111 6.98 23.30 4.77
N ASP A 112 7.98 23.98 4.23
CA ASP A 112 9.39 23.60 4.37
C ASP A 112 9.69 22.14 3.92
N GLY A 113 8.94 21.64 2.93
CA GLY A 113 9.18 20.34 2.31
C GLY A 113 8.50 19.18 3.01
N GLN A 114 7.65 19.48 3.97
CA GLN A 114 6.84 18.50 4.67
C GLN A 114 5.39 18.87 4.58
N THR A 115 4.54 17.87 4.54
CA THR A 115 3.12 18.08 4.81
C THR A 115 2.95 18.28 6.32
N VAL A 116 2.33 19.38 6.74
CA VAL A 116 2.02 19.71 8.13
C VAL A 116 0.51 19.88 8.28
N SER A 117 0.00 19.66 9.50
CA SER A 117 -1.41 19.97 9.77
C SER A 117 -1.63 21.47 9.64
N ALA A 118 -2.68 21.86 8.94
CA ALA A 118 -3.15 23.25 8.88
C ALA A 118 -3.59 23.75 10.27
N LYS A 119 -3.87 22.83 11.22
CA LYS A 119 -4.19 23.16 12.61
C LYS A 119 -2.93 23.06 13.49
N LYS A 120 -2.55 24.18 14.09
CA LYS A 120 -1.39 24.30 14.98
C LYS A 120 -1.48 23.28 16.13
N GLY A 121 -0.40 22.53 16.36
CA GLY A 121 -0.30 21.54 17.45
C GLY A 121 -0.77 20.12 17.12
N HIS A 122 -1.22 19.87 15.88
CA HIS A 122 -1.56 18.52 15.40
C HIS A 122 -0.41 17.97 14.55
N SER A 123 0.05 16.76 14.86
CA SER A 123 0.99 15.97 14.04
C SER A 123 0.31 14.71 13.56
N PHE A 124 0.59 14.30 12.33
CA PHE A 124 0.12 13.03 11.79
C PHE A 124 1.16 11.94 12.10
N HIS A 125 0.75 10.86 12.75
CA HIS A 125 1.56 9.65 12.82
C HIS A 125 1.39 8.85 11.52
N GLY A 126 2.47 8.26 11.00
CA GLY A 126 2.42 7.43 9.78
C GLY A 126 2.35 8.19 8.45
N GLN A 127 2.96 9.38 8.40
CA GLN A 127 3.08 10.17 7.18
C GLN A 127 4.39 9.84 6.44
N SER A 128 4.32 9.67 5.13
CA SER A 128 5.47 9.56 4.25
C SER A 128 5.39 10.61 3.15
N ASP A 129 6.36 11.54 3.12
CA ASP A 129 6.55 12.51 2.05
C ASP A 129 7.54 11.93 1.04
N LEU A 130 7.10 11.78 -0.21
CA LEU A 130 7.85 11.19 -1.31
C LEU A 130 7.93 12.17 -2.48
N THR A 131 9.04 12.13 -3.22
CA THR A 131 9.04 12.68 -4.59
C THR A 131 8.11 11.84 -5.46
N ALA A 132 7.53 12.41 -6.51
CA ALA A 132 6.70 11.65 -7.46
C ALA A 132 7.41 10.40 -8.01
N TYR A 133 8.69 10.49 -8.34
CA TYR A 133 9.48 9.35 -8.80
C TYR A 133 9.68 8.29 -7.71
N SER A 134 9.98 8.70 -6.47
CA SER A 134 10.06 7.77 -5.33
C SER A 134 8.72 7.09 -5.05
N PHE A 135 7.61 7.81 -5.21
CA PHE A 135 6.28 7.22 -5.13
C PHE A 135 6.06 6.18 -6.25
N LEU A 136 6.42 6.48 -7.50
CA LEU A 136 6.30 5.53 -8.60
C LEU A 136 7.18 4.27 -8.39
N GLN A 137 8.37 4.44 -7.82
CA GLN A 137 9.24 3.31 -7.45
C GLN A 137 8.57 2.39 -6.43
N LEU A 138 7.91 2.95 -5.44
CA LEU A 138 7.14 2.22 -4.43
C LEU A 138 5.88 1.58 -5.04
N ALA A 139 5.09 2.37 -5.76
CA ALA A 139 3.81 1.99 -6.34
C ALA A 139 3.94 0.82 -7.34
N ALA A 140 5.11 0.63 -7.93
CA ALA A 140 5.43 -0.53 -8.76
C ALA A 140 5.26 -1.87 -8.04
N GLY A 141 5.45 -1.90 -6.71
CA GLY A 141 5.26 -3.09 -5.88
C GLY A 141 3.84 -3.29 -5.38
N ILE A 142 2.89 -2.45 -5.81
CA ILE A 142 1.51 -2.50 -5.36
C ILE A 142 0.62 -2.74 -6.58
N GLU A 143 -0.16 -3.81 -6.55
CA GLU A 143 -1.22 -4.06 -7.51
C GLU A 143 -2.55 -3.62 -6.88
N PRO A 144 -3.17 -2.52 -7.35
CA PRO A 144 -4.46 -2.11 -6.84
C PRO A 144 -5.49 -3.16 -7.24
N GLY A 145 -6.34 -3.55 -6.28
CA GLY A 145 -7.49 -4.39 -6.60
C GLY A 145 -8.29 -3.74 -7.71
N SER A 146 -8.77 -4.53 -8.67
CA SER A 146 -9.60 -4.01 -9.77
C SER A 146 -10.65 -5.05 -10.17
N PHE A 147 -11.69 -4.58 -10.84
CA PHE A 147 -12.80 -5.41 -11.29
C PHE A 147 -13.29 -4.93 -12.65
N PRO A 148 -13.76 -5.84 -13.51
CA PRO A 148 -14.30 -5.46 -14.82
C PRO A 148 -15.66 -4.78 -14.65
N VAL A 149 -15.84 -3.63 -15.31
CA VAL A 149 -17.12 -2.96 -15.52
C VAL A 149 -17.24 -2.69 -17.01
N ASP A 150 -18.27 -3.25 -17.66
CA ASP A 150 -18.49 -3.12 -19.11
C ASP A 150 -17.23 -3.45 -19.95
N GLY A 151 -16.50 -4.51 -19.55
CA GLY A 151 -15.28 -4.95 -20.22
C GLY A 151 -14.02 -4.13 -19.90
N THR A 152 -14.11 -3.10 -19.06
CA THR A 152 -12.99 -2.24 -18.66
C THR A 152 -12.62 -2.49 -17.20
N GLN A 153 -11.32 -2.71 -16.92
CA GLN A 153 -10.85 -2.84 -15.54
C GLN A 153 -10.94 -1.50 -14.80
N THR A 154 -11.66 -1.51 -13.68
CA THR A 154 -11.86 -0.34 -12.83
C THR A 154 -11.24 -0.58 -11.47
N ALA A 155 -10.49 0.39 -10.97
CA ALA A 155 -9.80 0.28 -9.69
C ALA A 155 -10.76 0.12 -8.50
N LEU A 156 -10.36 -0.66 -7.51
CA LEU A 156 -10.92 -0.63 -6.18
C LEU A 156 -10.59 0.73 -5.56
N MET A 157 -11.58 1.42 -5.01
CA MET A 157 -11.42 2.75 -4.39
C MET A 157 -10.71 2.67 -3.01
N LEU A 158 -9.65 1.87 -2.93
CA LEU A 158 -8.71 1.82 -1.82
C LEU A 158 -7.33 2.18 -2.36
N PRO A 159 -6.60 3.13 -1.74
CA PRO A 159 -7.04 4.06 -0.70
C PRO A 159 -8.28 4.92 -1.04
N LYS A 160 -9.07 5.30 -0.02
CA LYS A 160 -10.10 6.34 -0.20
C LYS A 160 -9.38 7.67 -0.38
N PHE A 161 -9.25 8.12 -1.63
CA PHE A 161 -8.66 9.43 -1.93
C PHE A 161 -9.45 10.51 -1.22
N SER A 162 -8.74 11.35 -0.45
CA SER A 162 -9.30 12.63 -0.09
C SER A 162 -9.29 13.47 -1.36
N HIS A 163 -10.33 13.30 -2.17
CA HIS A 163 -10.72 14.26 -3.21
C HIS A 163 -11.25 15.56 -2.60
N LYS A 164 -11.11 15.73 -1.28
CA LYS A 164 -11.56 16.87 -0.51
C LYS A 164 -10.39 17.33 0.35
N ASN A 165 -9.75 18.44 0.00
CA ASN A 165 -9.28 19.31 1.06
C ASN A 165 -10.53 19.72 1.83
N ILE A 166 -10.76 19.17 3.02
CA ILE A 166 -11.85 19.58 3.88
C ILE A 166 -11.37 20.85 4.57
N ALA A 167 -11.68 22.01 3.99
CA ALA A 167 -11.50 23.28 4.66
C ALA A 167 -12.70 23.54 5.57
N LEU A 168 -12.43 23.90 6.83
CA LEU A 168 -13.46 24.43 7.72
C LEU A 168 -13.82 25.82 7.21
N GLU A 169 -15.07 26.06 6.81
CA GLU A 169 -15.56 27.39 6.46
C GLU A 169 -16.06 28.09 7.72
N PRO A 170 -15.30 29.05 8.29
CA PRO A 170 -15.63 29.62 9.60
C PRO A 170 -16.93 30.42 9.58
N SER A 171 -17.42 30.78 8.39
CA SER A 171 -18.64 31.56 8.16
C SER A 171 -19.92 30.73 8.15
N GLU A 172 -19.85 29.39 8.11
CA GLU A 172 -21.04 28.54 8.07
C GLU A 172 -21.06 27.55 9.25
N PRO A 173 -22.15 27.50 10.05
CA PRO A 173 -22.29 26.50 11.10
C PRO A 173 -22.45 25.11 10.46
N ASN A 174 -21.41 24.28 10.60
CA ASN A 174 -21.18 23.00 9.90
C ASN A 174 -20.69 23.12 8.43
N GLY A 175 -20.17 24.29 8.05
CA GLY A 175 -19.59 24.53 6.73
C GLY A 175 -18.27 23.82 6.55
N TYR A 176 -18.29 22.79 5.71
CA TYR A 176 -17.08 22.18 5.16
C TYR A 176 -17.14 22.37 3.66
N SER A 177 -16.18 23.10 3.07
CA SER A 177 -16.02 23.09 1.62
C SER A 177 -15.02 22.03 1.19
N ALA A 178 -15.40 21.30 0.14
CA ALA A 178 -14.52 20.42 -0.58
C ALA A 178 -13.90 21.21 -1.72
N MET A 179 -12.60 21.52 -1.65
CA MET A 179 -11.91 22.10 -2.81
C MET A 179 -11.67 21.01 -3.87
N PRO A 180 -12.06 21.24 -5.13
CA PRO A 180 -11.88 20.28 -6.21
C PRO A 180 -10.50 20.45 -6.83
N GLU A 181 -9.44 20.04 -6.13
CA GLU A 181 -8.12 19.87 -6.77
C GLU A 181 -7.48 18.58 -6.28
N ASN A 182 -7.86 17.47 -6.94
CA ASN A 182 -7.18 16.18 -6.83
C ASN A 182 -6.70 15.70 -8.21
N GLU A 183 -6.67 16.57 -9.21
CA GLU A 183 -6.25 16.25 -10.57
C GLU A 183 -4.79 15.79 -10.60
N LEU A 184 -3.91 16.46 -9.85
CA LEU A 184 -2.50 16.05 -9.73
C LEU A 184 -2.36 14.65 -9.12
N ALA A 185 -3.13 14.32 -8.09
CA ALA A 185 -3.09 12.99 -7.48
C ALA A 185 -3.64 11.93 -8.44
N LEU A 186 -4.75 12.24 -9.14
CA LEU A 186 -5.31 11.34 -10.15
C LEU A 186 -4.33 11.10 -11.29
N LYS A 187 -3.66 12.14 -11.80
CA LYS A 187 -2.61 12.00 -12.83
C LYS A 187 -1.42 11.21 -12.30
N THR A 188 -0.97 11.47 -11.07
CA THR A 188 0.09 10.70 -10.41
C THR A 188 -0.27 9.22 -10.31
N MET A 189 -1.50 8.90 -9.91
CA MET A 189 -1.98 7.53 -9.81
C MET A 189 -2.21 6.88 -11.15
N ALA A 190 -2.70 7.61 -12.16
CA ALA A 190 -2.89 7.08 -13.50
C ALA A 190 -1.54 6.68 -14.13
N LEU A 191 -0.47 7.43 -13.84
CA LEU A 191 0.90 7.02 -14.17
C LEU A 191 1.32 5.74 -13.43
N ALA A 192 1.01 5.67 -12.13
CA ALA A 192 1.35 4.52 -11.30
C ALA A 192 0.52 3.27 -11.62
N TRP A 193 -0.72 3.44 -12.09
CA TRP A 193 -1.76 2.42 -12.21
C TRP A 193 -2.84 2.88 -13.22
N PRO A 194 -2.78 2.42 -14.48
CA PRO A 194 -3.69 2.83 -15.55
C PRO A 194 -5.18 2.65 -15.23
N VAL A 195 -5.54 1.74 -14.32
CA VAL A 195 -6.93 1.54 -13.87
C VAL A 195 -7.57 2.78 -13.24
N TYR A 196 -6.77 3.75 -12.76
CA TYR A 196 -7.26 5.05 -12.26
C TYR A 196 -7.44 6.10 -13.36
N GLY A 197 -7.00 5.81 -14.60
CA GLY A 197 -7.35 6.58 -15.79
C GLY A 197 -8.76 6.29 -16.31
N ASN A 198 -9.39 5.21 -15.84
CA ASN A 198 -10.75 4.81 -16.21
C ASN A 198 -11.79 5.46 -15.27
N THR A 199 -13.06 5.49 -15.70
CA THR A 199 -14.17 6.01 -14.90
C THR A 199 -14.26 5.29 -13.54
N LEU A 200 -14.20 6.04 -12.45
CA LEU A 200 -14.31 5.50 -11.10
C LEU A 200 -15.78 5.43 -10.65
N TYR A 201 -16.21 4.26 -10.18
CA TYR A 201 -17.57 4.06 -9.65
C TYR A 201 -17.62 4.12 -8.12
N PRO A 202 -18.37 5.08 -7.53
CA PRO A 202 -18.41 5.30 -6.08
C PRO A 202 -19.35 4.34 -5.32
N ARG A 203 -20.22 3.59 -6.01
CA ARG A 203 -21.14 2.58 -5.44
C ARG A 203 -20.98 1.26 -6.20
N ARG A 204 -21.06 0.14 -5.47
CA ARG A 204 -20.64 -1.20 -5.97
C ARG A 204 -21.45 -2.33 -5.38
N ALA A 205 -21.49 -3.47 -6.06
CA ALA A 205 -22.05 -4.69 -5.50
C ALA A 205 -21.09 -5.27 -4.45
N GLN A 206 -21.64 -5.95 -3.45
CA GLN A 206 -20.84 -6.58 -2.39
C GLN A 206 -19.89 -7.65 -2.94
N SER A 207 -20.31 -8.36 -3.99
CA SER A 207 -19.53 -9.35 -4.74
C SER A 207 -18.25 -8.79 -5.35
N ASP A 208 -18.25 -7.53 -5.79
CA ASP A 208 -17.11 -6.93 -6.49
C ASP A 208 -15.93 -6.67 -5.53
N TYR A 209 -16.22 -6.39 -4.26
CA TYR A 209 -15.19 -6.19 -3.23
C TYR A 209 -14.39 -7.45 -2.96
N LEU A 210 -14.99 -8.63 -3.10
CA LEU A 210 -14.34 -9.90 -2.81
C LEU A 210 -13.31 -10.27 -3.89
N ASN A 211 -13.51 -9.80 -5.12
CA ASN A 211 -12.66 -10.11 -6.27
C ASN A 211 -11.58 -9.05 -6.53
N ALA A 212 -11.71 -7.85 -5.96
CA ALA A 212 -10.82 -6.72 -6.23
C ALA A 212 -9.90 -6.43 -5.03
N ARG A 213 -8.99 -7.35 -4.70
CA ARG A 213 -8.04 -7.18 -3.59
C ARG A 213 -6.77 -6.46 -4.02
N THR A 214 -6.31 -5.52 -3.18
CA THR A 214 -5.01 -4.88 -3.38
C THR A 214 -3.91 -5.83 -2.91
N LYS A 215 -2.84 -5.96 -3.69
CA LYS A 215 -1.67 -6.75 -3.31
C LYS A 215 -0.45 -5.86 -3.15
N ILE A 216 0.32 -6.12 -2.10
CA ILE A 216 1.57 -5.45 -1.80
C ILE A 216 2.65 -6.52 -1.83
N TYR A 217 3.51 -6.46 -2.83
CA TYR A 217 4.57 -7.43 -3.04
C TYR A 217 5.82 -7.07 -2.23
N VAL A 218 6.30 -8.04 -1.44
CA VAL A 218 7.44 -7.88 -0.56
C VAL A 218 8.50 -8.92 -0.86
N GLU A 219 9.73 -8.45 -1.05
CA GLU A 219 10.94 -9.30 -1.08
C GLU A 219 11.82 -8.96 0.11
N VAL A 220 12.53 -9.95 0.64
CA VAL A 220 13.55 -9.73 1.67
C VAL A 220 14.93 -9.62 1.02
N LEU A 221 15.75 -8.67 1.43
CA LEU A 221 17.10 -8.52 0.89
C LEU A 221 18.09 -9.28 1.77
N GLU A 222 19.00 -10.00 1.15
CA GLU A 222 20.16 -10.54 1.83
C GLU A 222 21.17 -9.44 2.13
N THR A 223 21.56 -9.32 3.39
CA THR A 223 22.48 -8.27 3.84
C THR A 223 23.55 -8.87 4.73
N SER A 224 24.79 -8.44 4.55
CA SER A 224 25.93 -8.93 5.34
C SER A 224 26.05 -8.31 6.73
N ASP A 225 25.23 -7.31 7.06
CA ASP A 225 25.34 -6.47 8.25
C ASP A 225 24.25 -6.75 9.30
N ASP A 226 23.68 -7.96 9.29
CA ASP A 226 22.59 -8.43 10.19
C ASP A 226 21.35 -7.51 10.23
N THR A 227 21.21 -6.57 9.29
CA THR A 227 20.05 -5.67 9.25
C THR A 227 18.95 -6.21 8.36
N HIS A 228 17.77 -6.40 8.92
CA HIS A 228 16.62 -6.86 8.16
C HIS A 228 16.15 -5.76 7.20
N ARG A 229 16.14 -6.08 5.91
CA ARG A 229 15.68 -5.17 4.87
C ARG A 229 14.63 -5.84 4.00
N ILE A 230 13.60 -5.07 3.66
CA ILE A 230 12.57 -5.46 2.71
C ILE A 230 12.56 -4.52 1.51
N MET A 231 12.04 -5.02 0.39
CA MET A 231 11.80 -4.24 -0.82
C MET A 231 10.32 -4.32 -1.21
N ILE A 232 9.71 -3.15 -1.46
CA ILE A 232 8.39 -3.01 -2.08
C ILE A 232 8.58 -2.23 -3.38
N GLY A 233 8.29 -2.86 -4.51
CA GLY A 233 8.59 -2.28 -5.82
C GLY A 233 10.10 -2.11 -5.96
N HIS A 234 10.59 -0.87 -6.02
CA HIS A 234 12.02 -0.56 -5.99
C HIS A 234 12.47 0.13 -4.69
N SER A 235 11.55 0.34 -3.75
CA SER A 235 11.84 1.02 -2.50
C SER A 235 12.30 0.03 -1.44
N VAL A 236 13.45 0.32 -0.84
CA VAL A 236 14.05 -0.50 0.23
C VAL A 236 13.79 0.15 1.58
N PHE A 237 13.39 -0.68 2.55
CA PHE A 237 13.12 -0.28 3.92
C PHE A 237 13.94 -1.14 4.89
N THR A 238 14.37 -0.54 5.99
CA THR A 238 15.13 -1.22 7.06
C THR A 238 14.23 -1.40 8.27
N LEU A 239 14.12 -2.64 8.76
CA LEU A 239 13.24 -3.04 9.86
C LEU A 239 14.04 -3.26 11.15
N PRO A 240 13.42 -3.05 12.33
CA PRO A 240 12.07 -2.48 12.54
C PRO A 240 12.02 -0.96 12.37
N GLN A 241 13.17 -0.31 12.13
CA GLN A 241 13.33 1.15 12.16
C GLN A 241 12.31 1.92 11.29
N ASP A 242 12.05 1.48 10.06
CA ASP A 242 11.14 2.16 9.14
C ASP A 242 9.64 1.97 9.48
N VAL A 243 9.31 0.98 10.31
CA VAL A 243 7.98 0.87 10.93
C VAL A 243 7.88 1.83 12.10
N GLU A 244 8.87 1.80 13.01
CA GLU A 244 8.90 2.62 14.22
C GLU A 244 8.94 4.13 13.94
N ASN A 245 9.69 4.54 12.91
CA ASN A 245 9.78 5.94 12.51
C ASN A 245 8.58 6.41 11.66
N GLY A 246 7.65 5.51 11.34
CA GLY A 246 6.43 5.79 10.59
C GLY A 246 6.58 5.85 9.06
N ARG A 247 7.77 5.59 8.49
CA ARG A 247 7.99 5.55 7.02
C ARG A 247 7.18 4.45 6.33
N LEU A 248 6.88 3.36 7.04
CA LEU A 248 5.96 2.30 6.64
C LEU A 248 4.60 2.40 7.33
N GLY A 249 4.36 3.40 8.17
CA GLY A 249 3.09 3.57 8.90
C GLY A 249 1.88 3.75 7.98
N TRP A 250 2.08 4.19 6.74
CA TRP A 250 1.03 4.26 5.72
C TRP A 250 0.53 2.88 5.26
N LEU A 251 1.31 1.80 5.44
CA LEU A 251 0.87 0.42 5.17
C LEU A 251 -0.20 -0.03 6.15
N ALA A 252 -0.23 0.50 7.38
CA ALA A 252 -1.38 0.31 8.26
C ALA A 252 -2.64 0.97 7.69
N GLY A 253 -2.50 1.92 6.75
CA GLY A 253 -3.59 2.46 5.92
C GLY A 253 -4.19 1.44 4.94
N PHE A 254 -3.43 0.38 4.63
CA PHE A 254 -3.83 -0.74 3.79
C PHE A 254 -4.35 -1.94 4.58
N SER A 255 -4.16 -2.04 5.90
CA SER A 255 -4.56 -3.21 6.73
C SER A 255 -6.09 -3.32 6.92
N SER A 256 -6.75 -3.50 5.78
CA SER A 256 -8.13 -3.88 5.60
C SER A 256 -8.17 -5.32 5.09
N GLY A 257 -9.26 -6.04 5.36
CA GLY A 257 -9.50 -7.37 4.77
C GLY A 257 -9.59 -7.41 3.24
N LEU A 258 -9.34 -6.29 2.54
CA LEU A 258 -9.27 -6.16 1.08
C LEU A 258 -7.84 -5.90 0.57
N THR A 259 -6.83 -5.96 1.45
CA THR A 259 -5.42 -5.88 1.07
C THR A 259 -4.66 -7.09 1.56
N GLU A 260 -3.75 -7.54 0.71
CA GLU A 260 -2.87 -8.67 0.96
C GLU A 260 -1.43 -8.20 0.82
N LEU A 261 -0.58 -8.60 1.76
CA LEU A 261 0.86 -8.56 1.60
C LEU A 261 1.29 -9.94 1.10
N VAL A 262 2.02 -9.96 -0.02
CA VAL A 262 2.44 -11.19 -0.69
C VAL A 262 3.96 -11.26 -0.66
N TYR A 263 4.49 -12.27 0.02
CA TYR A 263 5.92 -12.54 0.09
C TYR A 263 6.40 -13.25 -1.18
N LEU A 264 7.42 -12.68 -1.83
CA LEU A 264 8.00 -13.16 -3.09
C LEU A 264 9.36 -13.84 -2.91
N GLY A 265 9.74 -14.16 -1.67
CA GLY A 265 11.02 -14.79 -1.38
C GLY A 265 12.17 -13.81 -1.13
N GLN A 266 13.36 -14.39 -1.05
CA GLN A 266 14.62 -13.67 -0.91
C GLN A 266 15.09 -13.10 -2.26
N ALA A 267 15.49 -11.84 -2.26
CA ALA A 267 16.16 -11.18 -3.37
C ALA A 267 17.68 -11.34 -3.22
N TRP A 268 18.35 -11.63 -4.33
CA TRP A 268 19.81 -11.70 -4.41
C TRP A 268 20.33 -10.75 -5.48
N SER A 269 21.59 -10.34 -5.35
CA SER A 269 22.27 -9.43 -6.28
C SER A 269 23.74 -9.85 -6.44
N ASP A 270 24.23 -9.84 -7.68
CA ASP A 270 25.65 -9.96 -8.03
C ASP A 270 26.09 -8.67 -8.75
N PRO A 271 26.72 -7.73 -8.02
CA PRO A 271 27.23 -6.49 -8.61
C PRO A 271 28.34 -6.69 -9.66
N ALA A 272 29.13 -7.76 -9.57
CA ALA A 272 30.21 -8.03 -10.51
C ALA A 272 29.67 -8.46 -11.87
N ALA A 273 28.63 -9.31 -11.86
CA ALA A 273 27.91 -9.71 -13.06
C ALA A 273 26.81 -8.71 -13.50
N GLN A 274 26.58 -7.64 -12.73
CA GLN A 274 25.50 -6.67 -12.95
C GLN A 274 24.13 -7.34 -13.16
N THR A 275 23.82 -8.30 -12.28
CA THR A 275 22.58 -9.07 -12.35
C THR A 275 22.00 -9.33 -10.95
N ASN A 276 20.69 -9.54 -10.89
CA ASN A 276 19.96 -9.85 -9.66
C ASN A 276 18.80 -10.79 -10.00
N LYS A 277 18.07 -11.25 -8.97
CA LYS A 277 16.93 -12.18 -9.11
C LYS A 277 15.95 -11.78 -10.22
N ARG A 278 15.56 -10.51 -10.26
CA ARG A 278 14.61 -9.97 -11.25
C ARG A 278 15.21 -9.95 -12.66
N ILE A 279 16.45 -9.46 -12.82
CA ILE A 279 17.15 -9.42 -14.13
C ILE A 279 17.32 -10.83 -14.69
N ALA A 280 17.80 -11.78 -13.88
CA ALA A 280 17.98 -13.16 -14.29
C ALA A 280 16.66 -13.80 -14.75
N PHE A 281 15.57 -13.56 -14.03
CA PHE A 281 14.25 -14.00 -14.46
C PHE A 281 13.83 -13.39 -15.79
N PHE A 282 13.99 -12.07 -15.96
CA PHE A 282 13.62 -11.38 -17.20
C PHE A 282 14.39 -11.93 -18.41
N GLU A 283 15.69 -12.21 -18.27
CA GLU A 283 16.50 -12.79 -19.34
C GLU A 283 16.07 -14.21 -19.69
N GLN A 284 15.82 -15.04 -18.67
CA GLN A 284 15.43 -16.45 -18.87
C GLN A 284 14.04 -16.59 -19.51
N ASN A 285 13.15 -15.62 -19.29
CA ASN A 285 11.76 -15.65 -19.77
C ASN A 285 11.50 -14.75 -20.99
N GLY A 286 12.56 -14.24 -21.65
CA GLY A 286 12.45 -13.52 -22.91
C GLY A 286 12.08 -12.03 -22.80
N PHE A 287 12.15 -11.44 -21.61
CA PHE A 287 11.90 -10.01 -21.37
C PHE A 287 13.21 -9.19 -21.47
N ALA A 288 13.87 -9.23 -22.65
CA ALA A 288 15.20 -8.66 -22.84
C ALA A 288 15.26 -7.13 -22.60
N GLU A 289 14.24 -6.38 -23.04
CA GLU A 289 14.17 -4.92 -22.81
C GLU A 289 14.00 -4.61 -21.31
N ALA A 290 13.11 -5.33 -20.62
CA ALA A 290 12.92 -5.18 -19.18
C ALA A 290 14.21 -5.49 -18.40
N ALA A 291 14.94 -6.55 -18.78
CA ALA A 291 16.24 -6.89 -18.20
C ALA A 291 17.27 -5.77 -18.39
N ALA A 292 17.36 -5.19 -19.59
CA ALA A 292 18.30 -4.11 -19.90
C ALA A 292 18.00 -2.83 -19.11
N ASP A 293 16.72 -2.42 -19.07
CA ASP A 293 16.29 -1.24 -18.33
C ASP A 293 16.46 -1.42 -16.82
N TYR A 294 16.08 -2.59 -16.30
CA TYR A 294 16.25 -2.91 -14.88
C TYR A 294 17.73 -3.01 -14.48
N ARG A 295 18.59 -3.53 -15.36
CA ARG A 295 20.05 -3.53 -15.15
C ARG A 295 20.62 -2.11 -15.08
N THR A 296 20.22 -1.24 -16.02
CA THR A 296 20.65 0.17 -16.02
C THR A 296 20.19 0.90 -14.75
N PHE A 297 18.98 0.59 -14.28
CA PHE A 297 18.44 1.12 -13.03
C PHE A 297 19.19 0.62 -11.78
N SER A 298 19.49 -0.69 -11.71
CA SER A 298 20.09 -1.33 -10.53
C SER A 298 21.60 -1.13 -10.44
N TYR A 299 22.28 -1.10 -11.58
CA TYR A 299 23.73 -0.93 -11.71
C TYR A 299 24.02 0.30 -12.57
N PRO A 300 23.61 1.50 -12.11
CA PRO A 300 23.77 2.72 -12.88
C PRO A 300 25.25 2.99 -13.14
N GLY A 301 25.55 3.35 -14.39
CA GLY A 301 26.89 3.70 -14.82
C GLY A 301 27.42 5.01 -14.21
N LYS A 302 28.40 5.60 -14.89
CA LYS A 302 28.91 6.93 -14.51
C LYS A 302 27.80 7.98 -14.61
N LEU A 303 27.90 9.01 -13.77
CA LEU A 303 26.98 10.14 -13.83
C LEU A 303 27.05 10.81 -15.20
N THR A 304 25.92 11.31 -15.68
CA THR A 304 25.87 12.17 -16.85
C THR A 304 26.48 13.53 -16.53
N THR A 305 26.85 14.31 -17.55
CA THR A 305 27.39 15.67 -17.37
C THR A 305 26.45 16.57 -16.57
N GLU A 306 25.14 16.44 -16.79
CA GLU A 306 24.12 17.17 -16.03
C GLU A 306 24.08 16.72 -14.56
N GLN A 307 24.07 15.41 -14.30
CA GLN A 307 24.10 14.87 -12.94
C GLN A 307 25.37 15.25 -12.17
N GLU A 308 26.53 15.30 -12.83
CA GLU A 308 27.77 15.79 -12.24
C GLU A 308 27.68 17.26 -11.84
N TRP A 309 27.04 18.09 -12.67
CA TRP A 309 26.82 19.49 -12.37
C TRP A 309 25.86 19.67 -11.18
N LEU A 310 24.75 18.92 -11.15
CA LEU A 310 23.80 18.90 -10.04
C LEU A 310 24.47 18.44 -8.73
N LEU A 311 25.32 17.41 -8.81
CA LEU A 311 26.06 16.92 -7.64
C LEU A 311 26.98 17.99 -7.06
N ARG A 312 27.69 18.75 -7.89
CA ARG A 312 28.55 19.86 -7.43
C ARG A 312 27.73 20.91 -6.70
N ARG A 313 26.54 21.27 -7.22
CA ARG A 313 25.63 22.21 -6.55
C ARG A 313 25.14 21.67 -5.22
N ALA A 314 24.68 20.41 -5.18
CA ALA A 314 24.18 19.77 -3.97
C ALA A 314 25.26 19.69 -2.87
N LEU A 315 26.51 19.38 -3.23
CA LEU A 315 27.64 19.33 -2.29
C LEU A 315 27.99 20.70 -1.69
N VAL A 316 27.85 21.78 -2.46
CA VAL A 316 28.06 23.14 -1.94
C VAL A 316 26.96 23.53 -0.95
N VAL A 317 25.73 23.14 -1.23
CA VAL A 317 24.55 23.55 -0.45
C VAL A 317 24.35 22.69 0.79
N ARG A 318 24.67 21.39 0.73
CA ARG A 318 24.55 20.44 1.84
C ARG A 318 25.83 19.58 1.97
N PRO A 319 26.94 20.19 2.41
CA PRO A 319 28.20 19.48 2.62
C PRO A 319 28.13 18.46 3.77
N ASP A 320 27.09 18.54 4.60
CA ASP A 320 26.80 17.62 5.70
C ASP A 320 26.26 16.25 5.25
N ILE A 321 25.70 16.16 4.03
CA ILE A 321 25.18 14.89 3.51
C ILE A 321 26.32 14.10 2.83
N PRO A 322 26.48 12.80 3.16
CA PRO A 322 27.43 11.93 2.48
C PRO A 322 27.27 11.96 0.95
N LYS A 323 28.40 12.03 0.24
CA LYS A 323 28.44 12.17 -1.22
C LYS A 323 27.68 11.06 -1.95
N ASP A 324 27.78 9.83 -1.49
CA ASP A 324 27.07 8.65 -2.01
C ASP A 324 25.54 8.82 -1.96
N ARG A 325 25.01 9.39 -0.86
CA ARG A 325 23.58 9.72 -0.77
C ARG A 325 23.18 10.82 -1.75
N LEU A 326 24.01 11.85 -1.92
CA LEU A 326 23.76 12.91 -2.90
C LEU A 326 23.84 12.38 -4.34
N VAL A 327 24.73 11.43 -4.63
CA VAL A 327 24.83 10.74 -5.92
C VAL A 327 23.53 10.01 -6.25
N ALA A 328 22.97 9.25 -5.30
CA ALA A 328 21.68 8.57 -5.49
C ALA A 328 20.54 9.57 -5.75
N TYR A 329 20.55 10.70 -5.06
CA TYR A 329 19.58 11.77 -5.22
C TYR A 329 19.63 12.40 -6.62
N VAL A 330 20.82 12.83 -7.09
CA VAL A 330 20.95 13.48 -8.41
C VAL A 330 20.69 12.54 -9.57
N ARG A 331 20.93 11.23 -9.40
CA ARG A 331 20.56 10.22 -10.41
C ARG A 331 19.06 10.17 -10.65
N SER A 332 18.28 10.41 -9.60
CA SER A 332 16.81 10.41 -9.65
C SER A 332 16.24 11.75 -10.13
N ALA A 333 17.06 12.80 -10.24
CA ALA A 333 16.58 14.16 -10.43
C ALA A 333 15.94 14.37 -11.80
N GLU A 334 16.55 13.82 -12.86
CA GLU A 334 16.02 13.92 -14.22
C GLU A 334 14.66 13.22 -14.32
N ALA A 335 14.57 11.98 -13.84
CA ALA A 335 13.30 11.24 -13.82
C ALA A 335 12.23 11.98 -13.01
N GLN A 336 12.57 12.49 -11.82
CA GLN A 336 11.66 13.29 -11.00
C GLN A 336 11.15 14.54 -11.72
N LYS A 337 12.01 15.26 -12.43
CA LYS A 337 11.65 16.47 -13.19
C LYS A 337 10.69 16.13 -14.34
N GLU A 338 11.02 15.13 -15.14
CA GLU A 338 10.21 14.74 -16.31
C GLU A 338 8.87 14.13 -15.90
N ILE A 339 8.84 13.36 -14.81
CA ILE A 339 7.60 12.84 -14.23
C ILE A 339 6.74 13.99 -13.68
N SER A 340 7.32 14.93 -12.94
CA SER A 340 6.58 16.07 -12.39
C SER A 340 5.99 16.93 -13.52
N ASN A 341 6.79 17.25 -14.53
CA ASN A 341 6.34 17.96 -15.73
C ASN A 341 5.18 17.22 -16.42
N THR A 342 5.28 15.90 -16.59
CA THR A 342 4.21 15.08 -17.19
C THR A 342 2.93 15.08 -16.34
N ILE A 343 3.05 15.05 -15.01
CA ILE A 343 1.89 15.11 -14.10
C ILE A 343 1.21 16.47 -14.18
N VAL A 344 1.97 17.57 -14.25
CA VAL A 344 1.40 18.93 -14.27
C VAL A 344 0.84 19.24 -15.66
N ASN A 345 1.67 19.13 -16.69
CA ASN A 345 1.39 19.64 -18.04
C ASN A 345 0.82 18.58 -18.99
N GLY A 346 0.77 17.31 -18.57
CA GLY A 346 0.45 16.19 -19.45
C GLY A 346 1.61 15.77 -20.34
N GLY A 347 1.47 14.64 -21.04
CA GLY A 347 2.51 14.08 -21.91
C GLY A 347 2.81 12.62 -21.63
N SER A 348 3.99 12.16 -22.02
CA SER A 348 4.45 10.79 -21.80
C SER A 348 5.73 10.78 -20.98
N ALA A 349 5.66 10.20 -19.78
CA ALA A 349 6.82 9.95 -18.93
C ALA A 349 7.41 8.54 -19.14
N ARG A 350 7.01 7.80 -20.19
CA ARG A 350 7.32 6.36 -20.33
C ARG A 350 8.81 6.04 -20.20
N ALA A 351 9.68 6.86 -20.79
CA ALA A 351 11.13 6.68 -20.74
C ALA A 351 11.74 6.91 -19.33
N PHE A 352 11.00 7.57 -18.44
CA PHE A 352 11.43 7.93 -17.08
C PHE A 352 10.69 7.13 -16.00
N LEU A 353 9.76 6.25 -16.39
CA LEU A 353 9.08 5.37 -15.46
C LEU A 353 10.08 4.37 -14.85
N PRO A 354 9.92 4.01 -13.56
CA PRO A 354 10.66 2.88 -12.98
C PRO A 354 10.46 1.61 -13.83
N PRO A 355 11.48 0.74 -13.99
CA PRO A 355 11.42 -0.39 -14.91
C PRO A 355 10.21 -1.31 -14.73
N LEU A 356 9.85 -1.63 -13.48
CA LEU A 356 8.67 -2.46 -13.17
C LEU A 356 7.33 -1.83 -13.60
N LEU A 357 7.23 -0.50 -13.68
CA LEU A 357 6.06 0.17 -14.22
C LEU A 357 6.09 0.29 -15.75
N ALA A 358 7.29 0.43 -16.33
CA ALA A 358 7.48 0.49 -17.78
C ALA A 358 7.23 -0.87 -18.46
N HIS A 359 7.55 -1.97 -17.76
CA HIS A 359 7.50 -3.36 -18.22
C HIS A 359 6.61 -4.21 -17.31
N ARG A 360 5.32 -3.87 -17.25
CA ARG A 360 4.35 -4.53 -16.34
C ARG A 360 4.13 -6.00 -16.63
N ASP A 361 4.18 -6.38 -17.90
CA ASP A 361 4.07 -7.77 -18.34
C ASP A 361 5.20 -8.63 -17.76
N ALA A 362 6.44 -8.14 -17.84
CA ALA A 362 7.60 -8.79 -17.24
C ALA A 362 7.47 -8.87 -15.70
N TRP A 363 7.05 -7.78 -15.05
CA TRP A 363 6.82 -7.75 -13.61
C TRP A 363 5.73 -8.72 -13.18
N ASN A 364 4.58 -8.72 -13.85
CA ASN A 364 3.48 -9.63 -13.55
C ASN A 364 3.90 -11.09 -13.70
N ALA A 365 4.63 -11.43 -14.76
CA ALA A 365 5.18 -12.76 -14.95
C ALA A 365 6.15 -13.15 -13.81
N TYR A 366 7.02 -12.23 -13.38
CA TYR A 366 7.92 -12.44 -12.24
C TYR A 366 7.15 -12.73 -10.95
N THR A 367 6.19 -11.89 -10.60
CA THR A 367 5.39 -12.09 -9.37
C THR A 367 4.61 -13.39 -9.40
N ALA A 368 4.04 -13.77 -10.54
CA ALA A 368 3.31 -15.03 -10.70
C ALA A 368 4.23 -16.24 -10.50
N GLN A 369 5.44 -16.21 -11.07
CA GLN A 369 6.44 -17.26 -10.87
C GLN A 369 6.87 -17.35 -9.40
N CYS A 370 7.20 -16.23 -8.76
CA CYS A 370 7.60 -16.24 -7.35
C CYS A 370 6.47 -16.73 -6.42
N ILE A 371 5.21 -16.36 -6.70
CA ILE A 371 4.08 -16.89 -5.92
C ILE A 371 3.99 -18.41 -6.07
N GLN A 372 4.24 -18.96 -7.26
CA GLN A 372 4.22 -20.41 -7.51
C GLN A 372 5.40 -21.14 -6.88
N ASP A 373 6.60 -20.54 -6.93
CA ASP A 373 7.82 -21.16 -6.41
C ASP A 373 7.89 -21.13 -4.87
N GLU A 374 7.29 -20.12 -4.24
CA GLU A 374 7.32 -19.91 -2.78
C GLU A 374 6.12 -20.56 -2.06
N ILE A 375 5.35 -21.43 -2.73
CA ILE A 375 4.26 -22.20 -2.08
C ILE A 375 4.81 -23.06 -0.93
N ASP A 376 6.07 -23.49 -1.00
CA ASP A 376 6.75 -24.25 0.05
C ASP A 376 7.70 -23.39 0.92
N GLY A 377 7.77 -22.08 0.66
CA GLY A 377 8.70 -21.14 1.31
C GLY A 377 8.07 -20.47 2.52
N THR A 378 8.56 -20.78 3.73
CA THR A 378 8.15 -20.06 4.94
C THR A 378 8.83 -18.68 4.99
N PRO A 379 8.07 -17.57 5.11
CA PRO A 379 8.67 -16.26 5.31
C PRO A 379 9.54 -16.22 6.57
N PRO A 380 10.64 -15.45 6.61
CA PRO A 380 11.51 -15.39 7.78
C PRO A 380 10.74 -14.97 9.04
N GLN A 381 11.03 -15.60 10.18
CA GLN A 381 10.29 -15.35 11.43
C GLN A 381 10.32 -13.87 11.86
N TRP A 382 11.44 -13.18 11.62
CA TRP A 382 11.57 -11.75 11.94
C TRP A 382 10.60 -10.87 11.14
N LEU A 383 10.21 -11.29 9.92
CA LEU A 383 9.27 -10.54 9.09
C LEU A 383 7.90 -10.45 9.77
N MET A 384 7.51 -11.50 10.51
CA MET A 384 6.28 -11.53 11.28
C MET A 384 6.29 -10.45 12.36
N GLY A 385 7.28 -10.48 13.26
CA GLY A 385 7.33 -9.61 14.42
C GLY A 385 7.74 -8.16 14.12
N GLU A 386 8.53 -7.93 13.07
CA GLU A 386 9.06 -6.59 12.76
C GLU A 386 8.22 -5.81 11.74
N LEU A 387 7.42 -6.49 10.91
CA LEU A 387 6.61 -5.84 9.86
C LEU A 387 5.13 -6.17 9.98
N LEU A 388 4.76 -7.46 9.99
CA LEU A 388 3.38 -7.88 9.81
C LEU A 388 2.52 -7.60 11.05
N GLU A 389 2.94 -8.11 12.21
CA GLU A 389 2.23 -7.90 13.47
C GLU A 389 2.08 -6.41 13.83
N PRO A 390 3.14 -5.55 13.75
CA PRO A 390 3.01 -4.13 14.06
C PRO A 390 2.05 -3.37 13.13
N LEU A 391 1.88 -3.83 11.89
CA LEU A 391 1.01 -3.20 10.90
C LEU A 391 -0.40 -3.84 10.85
N GLY A 392 -0.64 -4.89 11.63
CA GLY A 392 -1.93 -5.60 11.69
C GLY A 392 -2.20 -6.47 10.47
N PHE A 393 -1.15 -7.02 9.86
CA PHE A 393 -1.24 -8.11 8.89
C PHE A 393 -1.09 -9.45 9.61
N ASP A 394 -1.93 -10.42 9.25
CA ASP A 394 -1.93 -11.75 9.86
C ASP A 394 -2.07 -12.84 8.78
N GLN A 395 -1.66 -14.07 9.11
CA GLN A 395 -1.88 -15.27 8.31
C GLN A 395 -3.31 -15.80 8.56
N ALA A 396 -4.34 -15.14 8.02
CA ALA A 396 -5.72 -15.67 8.12
C ALA A 396 -6.64 -15.38 6.92
N VAL A 397 -7.38 -16.43 6.54
CA VAL A 397 -8.42 -16.65 5.51
C VAL A 397 -8.26 -15.88 4.19
N ILE A 398 -7.59 -16.56 3.26
CA ILE A 398 -7.79 -16.35 1.83
C ILE A 398 -8.92 -17.29 1.41
N ARG A 399 -9.92 -16.73 0.72
CA ARG A 399 -11.16 -17.37 0.20
C ARG A 399 -12.31 -17.53 1.19
N GLY A 400 -13.10 -16.47 1.30
CA GLY A 400 -14.50 -16.59 1.73
C GLY A 400 -15.47 -17.02 0.61
N LEU A 401 -15.13 -16.89 -0.69
CA LEU A 401 -16.15 -16.96 -1.76
C LEU A 401 -15.61 -17.39 -3.14
N ARG A 402 -14.79 -18.46 -3.22
CA ARG A 402 -14.61 -19.18 -4.50
C ARG A 402 -15.22 -20.58 -4.37
N GLU A 403 -16.39 -20.72 -4.99
CA GLU A 403 -17.09 -21.95 -5.41
C GLU A 403 -18.04 -22.62 -4.40
N GLU A 404 -19.14 -21.93 -4.05
CA GLU A 404 -20.45 -22.55 -4.24
C GLU A 404 -20.91 -22.22 -5.67
N THR A 405 -20.56 -23.07 -6.64
CA THR A 405 -21.34 -23.45 -7.84
C THR A 405 -20.57 -24.46 -8.66
#